data_AF-A0A8T5MKR7-F1
#
_entry.id   AF-A0A8T5MKR7-F1
#
_cell.length_a   1.000
_cell.length_b   1.000
_cell.length_c   1.000
_cell.angle_alpha   90.00
_cell.angle_beta   90.00
_cell.angle_gamma   90.00
#
_symmetry.space_group_name_H-M   'P 1'
#
loop_
_entity.id
_entity.type
_entity.pdbx_description
1 polymer ?
#
loop_
_entity_poly.entity_id
_entity_poly.type
_entity_poly.pdbx_seq_one_letter_code
_entity_poly.pdbx_strand_id
1 'polypeptide(L)' 'MTELVLMLDPIKSDVVSALKIKNLLWDNGIMVSGILLNDGDEGEVFSPELLEDMMQLRVLGSLKKR' A
#
# COMPACT_ATOMS: atom_id res chain seq x y z
N MET A 1 -3.63 16.46 14.13
CA MET A 1 -3.44 15.01 13.97
C MET A 1 -3.24 14.77 12.49
N THR A 2 -2.13 14.17 12.08
CA THR A 2 -1.78 13.98 10.66
C THR A 2 -1.85 12.49 10.36
N GLU A 3 -2.66 12.10 9.38
CA GLU A 3 -2.78 10.71 8.94
C GLU A 3 -1.99 10.51 7.65
N LEU A 4 -1.25 9.41 7.58
CA LEU A 4 -0.46 9.05 6.41
C LEU A 4 -1.00 7.75 5.80
N VAL A 5 -1.24 7.76 4.50
CA VAL A 5 -1.76 6.62 3.74
C VAL A 5 -0.76 6.30 2.65
N LEU A 6 -0.43 5.01 2.47
CA LEU A 6 0.41 4.57 1.37
C LEU A 6 -0.45 4.35 0.14
N MET A 7 -0.06 4.95 -0.98
CA MET A 7 -0.66 4.67 -2.28
C MET A 7 0.32 3.85 -3.11
N LEU A 8 -0.14 2.75 -3.68
CA LEU A 8 0.68 1.92 -4.56
C LEU A 8 -0.15 1.21 -5.63
N ASP A 9 0.49 0.93 -6.76
CA ASP A 9 -0.01 -0.05 -7.70
C ASP A 9 0.18 -1.46 -7.09
N PRO A 10 -0.81 -2.35 -7.15
CA PRO A 10 -0.74 -3.68 -6.53
C PRO A 10 0.13 -4.68 -7.31
N ILE A 11 1.28 -4.22 -7.81
CA ILE A 11 2.27 -5.00 -8.56
C ILE A 11 3.56 -5.22 -7.75
N LYS A 12 4.33 -6.25 -8.09
CA LYS A 12 5.48 -6.71 -7.27
C LYS A 12 6.52 -5.62 -6.98
N SER A 13 6.90 -4.82 -7.97
CA SER A 13 7.91 -3.76 -7.80
C SER A 13 7.47 -2.72 -6.77
N ASP A 14 6.20 -2.36 -6.80
CA ASP A 14 5.62 -1.27 -6.04
C ASP A 14 5.33 -1.71 -4.62
N VAL A 15 4.82 -2.93 -4.44
CA VAL A 15 4.64 -3.55 -3.13
C VAL A 15 5.97 -3.65 -2.37
N VAL A 16 7.05 -4.09 -3.03
CA VAL A 16 8.38 -4.17 -2.40
C VAL A 16 8.90 -2.78 -1.99
N SER A 17 8.67 -1.78 -2.82
CA SER A 17 9.07 -0.39 -2.53
C SER A 17 8.24 0.19 -1.39
N ALA A 18 6.93 -0.03 -1.40
CA ALA A 18 6.01 0.40 -0.37
C ALA A 18 6.31 -0.26 0.99
N LEU A 19 6.70 -1.54 1.01
CA LEU A 19 7.14 -2.23 2.24
C LEU A 19 8.39 -1.57 2.84
N LYS A 20 9.38 -1.21 2.02
CA LYS A 20 10.58 -0.50 2.50
C LYS A 20 10.23 0.86 3.08
N ILE A 21 9.36 1.61 2.40
CA ILE A 21 8.90 2.92 2.87
C ILE A 21 8.11 2.77 4.18
N LYS A 22 7.19 1.80 4.26
CA LYS A 22 6.42 1.52 5.47
C LYS A 22 7.33 1.25 6.67
N ASN A 23 8.33 0.39 6.51
CA ASN A 23 9.26 0.05 7.58
C ASN A 23 10.11 1.25 7.98
N LEU A 24 10.61 2.02 7.02
CA LEU A 24 11.35 3.26 7.29
C LEU A 24 10.50 4.26 8.10
N LEU A 25 9.24 4.46 7.73
CA LEU A 25 8.33 5.35 8.45
C LEU A 25 8.08 4.85 9.87
N TRP A 26 7.84 3.56 10.04
CA TRP A 26 7.67 2.91 11.33
C TRP A 26 8.88 3.11 12.25
N ASP A 27 10.09 2.89 11.73
CA ASP A 27 11.35 3.05 12.47
C ASP A 27 11.57 4.50 12.93
N ASN A 28 10.92 5.48 12.27
CA ASN A 28 10.93 6.89 12.64
C ASN A 28 9.72 7.31 13.49
N GLY A 29 8.90 6.36 13.96
CA GLY A 29 7.72 6.63 14.77
C GLY A 29 6.54 7.23 13.99
N ILE A 30 6.56 7.14 12.65
CA ILE A 30 5.48 7.61 11.78
C ILE A 30 4.53 6.44 11.49
N MET A 31 3.28 6.59 11.93
CA MET A 31 2.23 5.60 11.71
C MET A 31 1.60 5.75 10.33
N VAL A 32 1.42 4.63 9.64
CA VAL A 32 0.66 4.54 8.39
C VAL A 32 -0.73 4.01 8.72
N SER A 33 -1.79 4.72 8.31
CA SER A 33 -3.18 4.39 8.61
C SER A 33 -3.75 3.28 7.70
N GLY A 34 -3.16 3.07 6.54
CA GLY A 34 -3.61 2.06 5.59
C GLY A 34 -3.04 2.25 4.18
N ILE A 35 -3.63 1.52 3.24
CA ILE A 35 -3.22 1.45 1.85
C ILE A 35 -4.37 1.90 0.94
N LEU A 36 -4.07 2.73 -0.06
CA LEU A 36 -4.94 2.99 -1.20
C LEU A 36 -4.32 2.33 -2.43
N LEU A 37 -5.10 1.47 -3.09
CA LEU A 37 -4.66 0.82 -4.33
C LEU A 37 -4.91 1.75 -5.51
N ASN A 38 -3.93 1.85 -6.39
CA ASN A 38 -4.12 2.43 -7.70
C ASN A 38 -4.31 1.28 -8.70
N ASP A 39 -5.55 1.02 -9.11
CA ASP A 39 -5.85 -0.07 -10.06
C ASP A 39 -5.61 0.43 -11.49
N GLY A 40 -4.37 0.82 -11.76
CA GLY A 40 -3.97 1.53 -12.97
C GLY A 40 -3.31 0.66 -14.03
N ASP A 41 -2.78 -0.51 -13.65
CA ASP A 41 -1.86 -1.32 -14.45
C ASP A 41 -2.41 -2.71 -14.78
N GLU A 42 -2.11 -3.16 -16.00
CA GLU A 42 -2.41 -4.51 -16.49
C GLU A 42 -1.20 -5.42 -16.21
N GLY A 43 -1.35 -6.40 -15.32
CA GLY A 43 -0.28 -7.30 -14.92
C GLY A 43 -0.71 -8.37 -13.91
N GLU A 44 0.26 -9.13 -13.38
CA GLU A 44 0.01 -10.03 -12.25
C GLU A 44 -0.13 -9.18 -10.98
N VAL A 45 -1.37 -9.08 -10.50
CA VAL A 45 -1.76 -8.18 -9.42
C VAL A 45 -1.89 -8.95 -8.11
N PHE A 46 -1.37 -8.38 -7.01
CA PHE A 46 -1.61 -8.91 -5.67
C PHE A 46 -3.06 -8.64 -5.26
N SER A 47 -3.74 -9.63 -4.66
CA SER A 47 -5.08 -9.41 -4.12
C SER A 47 -5.00 -8.47 -2.91
N PRO A 48 -6.07 -7.69 -2.62
CA PRO A 48 -6.11 -6.82 -1.45
C PRO A 48 -5.81 -7.56 -0.15
N GLU A 49 -6.34 -8.77 0.03
CA GLU A 49 -6.12 -9.58 1.24
C GLU A 49 -4.65 -9.95 1.41
N LEU A 50 -3.98 -10.35 0.33
CA LEU A 50 -2.55 -10.66 0.35
C LEU A 50 -1.71 -9.42 0.66
N LEU A 51 -2.12 -8.24 0.19
CA LEU A 51 -1.47 -6.97 0.54
C LEU A 51 -1.67 -6.60 2.01
N GLU A 52 -2.87 -6.81 2.55
CA GLU A 52 -3.14 -6.57 3.98
C GLU A 52 -2.26 -7.46 4.86
N ASP A 53 -2.13 -8.74 4.50
CA ASP A 53 -1.27 -9.70 5.19
C ASP A 53 0.21 -9.33 5.06
N MET A 54 0.69 -9.02 3.85
CA MET A 54 2.10 -8.69 3.63
C MET A 54 2.51 -7.38 4.32
N MET A 55 1.65 -6.35 4.24
CA MET A 55 1.97 -5.02 4.75
C MET A 55 1.56 -4.82 6.21
N GLN A 56 0.73 -5.70 6.77
CA GLN A 56 0.13 -5.53 8.10
C GLN A 56 -0.61 -4.19 8.23
N LEU A 57 -1.30 -3.81 7.15
CA LEU A 57 -2.04 -2.56 7.00
C LEU A 57 -3.34 -2.85 6.28
N ARG A 58 -4.42 -2.16 6.65
CA ARG A 58 -5.70 -2.30 5.97
C ARG A 58 -5.70 -1.61 4.61
N VAL A 59 -6.31 -2.23 3.61
CA VAL A 59 -6.65 -1.59 2.34
C VAL A 59 -7.93 -0.76 2.54
N LEU A 60 -7.80 0.54 2.35
CA LEU A 60 -8.86 1.53 2.55
C LEU A 60 -9.77 1.65 1.33
N GLY A 61 -9.29 1.25 0.16
CA GLY A 61 -10.03 1.28 -1.10
C GLY A 61 -9.11 1.24 -2.32
N SER A 62 -9.72 1.31 -3.49
CA SER A 62 -9.05 1.37 -4.79
C SER A 62 -9.50 2.62 -5.57
N LEU A 63 -8.56 3.27 -6.24
CA LEU A 63 -8.81 4.32 -7.21
C LEU A 63 -8.93 3.69 -8.60
N LYS A 64 -10.15 3.66 -9.13
CA LYS A 64 -10.42 3.28 -10.53
C LYS A 64 -10.23 4.49 -11.44
N LYS A 65 -9.49 4.33 -12.54
CA LYS A 65 -9.50 5.32 -13.64
C LYS A 65 -10.95 5.47 -14.13
N ARG A 66 -11.43 6.71 -14.24
CA ARG A 66 -12.78 7.02 -14.77
C ARG A 66 -12.90 6.64 -16.24
#